data_AF-A0A521STK5-F1
#
_entry.id   AF-A0A521STK5-F1
#
_cell.length_a   1.000
_cell.length_b   1.000
_cell.length_c   1.000
_cell.angle_alpha   90.00
_cell.angle_beta   90.00
_cell.angle_gamma   90.00
#
_symmetry.space_group_name_H-M   'P 1'
#
loop_
_entity.id
_entity.type
_entity.pdbx_description
1 polymer ?
#
loop_
_entity_poly.entity_id
_entity_poly.type
_entity_poly.pdbx_seq_one_letter_code
_entity_poly.pdbx_strand_id
1 'polypeptide(L)'
;MPMCEEREQLVAYLYDEVDANERRNVEKHLSECETCREELRAFRGVRQDLLAWDVPPHESVWKPFVTARTQPVWRQVPAWSLAAAATLVFATGVAGGFAGRALATRMIAPPQAASAEIAPVQAVSANAVSPETVRALETRLAELERSSSVRTVANTSGPAVSDAALSARVEGLIRDSEGRVNKKLSQQIWDIVRELNSQRSLDRATFEQKLNETQAQINGAMLRVMNTTRSPEKEQ
;
A
#
# COMPACT_ATOMS: atom_id res chain seq x y z
N MET A 1 53.36 16.93 -11.82
CA MET A 1 52.13 17.44 -11.20
C MET A 1 51.66 16.38 -10.23
N PRO A 2 51.94 16.52 -8.93
CA PRO A 2 51.42 15.58 -7.94
C PRO A 2 49.89 15.70 -7.96
N MET A 3 49.22 14.61 -8.33
CA MET A 3 47.78 14.48 -8.22
C MET A 3 47.45 14.67 -6.74
N CYS A 4 46.68 15.71 -6.39
CA CYS A 4 46.18 15.87 -5.02
C CYS A 4 45.18 14.74 -4.76
N GLU A 5 45.65 13.65 -4.15
CA GLU A 5 44.82 12.48 -3.80
C GLU A 5 43.74 12.82 -2.74
N GLU A 6 43.72 14.04 -2.22
CA GLU A 6 42.83 14.50 -1.15
C GLU A 6 41.53 15.16 -1.65
N ARG A 7 41.18 15.03 -2.94
CA ARG A 7 39.96 15.66 -3.49
C ARG A 7 38.67 15.15 -2.83
N GLU A 8 38.62 13.87 -2.45
CA GLU A 8 37.49 13.31 -1.70
C GLU A 8 37.39 13.92 -0.29
N GLN A 9 38.52 14.19 0.37
CA GLN A 9 38.56 14.82 1.70
C GLN A 9 38.07 16.28 1.66
N LEU A 10 38.26 17.00 0.55
CA LEU A 10 37.71 18.35 0.38
C LEU A 10 36.17 18.35 0.38
N VAL A 11 35.54 17.33 -0.20
CA VAL A 11 34.08 17.19 -0.22
C VAL A 11 33.56 16.86 1.19
N ALA A 12 34.20 15.91 1.87
CA ALA A 12 33.87 15.59 3.26
C ALA A 12 34.04 16.82 4.18
N TYR A 13 35.12 17.59 4.02
CA TYR A 13 35.35 18.84 4.74
C TYR A 13 34.24 19.89 4.46
N LEU A 14 33.76 20.01 3.21
CA LEU A 14 32.70 20.94 2.84
C LEU A 14 31.34 20.61 3.49
N TYR A 15 31.07 19.33 3.73
CA TYR A 15 29.85 18.85 4.38
C TYR A 15 29.99 18.64 5.89
N ASP A 16 31.15 18.98 6.46
CA ASP A 16 31.48 18.80 7.87
C ASP A 16 31.48 17.33 8.34
N GLU A 17 31.84 16.41 7.42
CA GLU A 17 31.87 14.96 7.63
C GLU A 17 33.26 14.42 8.02
N VAL A 18 34.22 15.31 8.29
CA VAL A 18 35.59 14.96 8.69
C VAL A 18 35.79 15.06 10.20
N ASP A 19 36.68 14.23 10.75
CA ASP A 19 37.06 14.35 12.17
C ASP A 19 38.01 15.54 12.44
N ALA A 20 38.31 15.82 13.71
CA ALA A 20 39.14 16.96 14.10
C ALA A 20 40.62 16.86 13.65
N ASN A 21 41.16 15.67 13.44
CA ASN A 21 42.50 15.46 12.91
C ASN A 21 42.50 15.63 11.39
N GLU A 22 41.54 15.03 10.70
CA GLU A 22 41.34 15.18 9.26
C GLU A 22 41.12 16.65 8.88
N ARG A 23 40.29 17.37 9.64
CA ARG A 23 40.07 18.81 9.47
C ARG A 23 41.37 19.60 9.51
N ARG A 24 42.23 19.32 10.49
CA ARG A 24 43.54 19.99 10.63
C ARG A 24 44.48 19.67 9.48
N ASN A 25 44.45 18.44 8.97
CA ASN A 25 45.25 18.03 7.81
C ASN A 25 44.79 18.76 6.55
N VAL A 26 43.48 18.80 6.29
CA VAL A 26 42.89 19.53 5.16
C VAL A 26 43.18 21.02 5.25
N GLU A 27 43.06 21.64 6.43
CA GLU A 27 43.38 23.07 6.62
C GLU A 27 44.86 23.37 6.37
N LYS A 28 45.76 22.49 6.82
CA LYS A 28 47.20 22.60 6.52
C LYS A 28 47.44 22.49 5.01
N HIS A 29 46.85 21.50 4.35
CA HIS A 29 46.97 21.34 2.90
C HIS A 29 46.43 22.57 2.14
N LEU A 30 45.28 23.10 2.54
CA LEU A 30 44.68 24.30 1.96
C LEU A 30 45.56 25.54 2.15
N SER A 31 46.43 25.59 3.16
CA SER A 31 47.40 26.68 3.33
C SER A 31 48.55 26.60 2.31
N GLU A 32 48.92 25.40 1.89
CA GLU A 32 50.08 25.11 1.02
C GLU A 32 49.70 24.96 -0.46
N CYS A 33 48.47 24.51 -0.77
CA CYS A 33 48.03 24.18 -2.13
C CYS A 33 46.98 25.16 -2.67
N GLU A 34 47.34 25.92 -3.71
CA GLU A 34 46.43 26.86 -4.37
C GLU A 34 45.30 26.18 -5.15
N THR A 35 45.62 25.11 -5.87
CA THR A 35 44.64 24.36 -6.67
C THR A 35 43.49 23.83 -5.80
N CYS A 36 43.79 23.24 -4.64
CA CYS A 36 42.75 22.77 -3.72
C CYS A 36 41.91 23.92 -3.13
N ARG A 37 42.47 25.12 -2.94
CA ARG A 37 41.70 26.30 -2.54
C ARG A 37 40.74 26.75 -3.63
N GLU A 38 41.17 26.74 -4.88
CA GLU A 38 40.33 27.10 -6.03
C GLU A 38 39.20 26.09 -6.21
N GLU A 39 39.48 24.79 -6.10
CA GLU A 39 38.45 23.74 -6.14
C GLU A 39 37.44 23.90 -5.01
N LEU A 40 37.89 24.15 -3.77
CA LEU A 40 36.98 24.37 -2.64
C LEU A 40 36.11 25.63 -2.83
N ARG A 41 36.65 26.70 -3.42
CA ARG A 41 35.87 27.89 -3.80
C ARG A 41 34.83 27.56 -4.88
N ALA A 42 35.21 26.79 -5.89
CA ALA A 42 34.30 26.36 -6.95
C ALA A 42 33.13 25.52 -6.39
N PHE A 43 33.40 24.56 -5.50
CA PHE A 43 32.36 23.78 -4.85
C PHE A 43 31.42 24.64 -3.98
N ARG A 44 31.96 25.61 -3.24
CA ARG A 44 31.14 26.56 -2.47
C ARG A 44 30.25 27.42 -3.39
N GLY A 45 30.76 27.83 -4.56
CA GLY A 45 29.98 28.54 -5.57
C GLY A 45 28.78 27.72 -6.06
N VAL A 46 29.01 26.46 -6.48
CA VAL A 46 27.92 25.56 -6.91
C VAL A 46 26.87 25.38 -5.80
N ARG A 47 27.30 25.25 -4.54
CA ARG A 47 26.36 25.15 -3.41
C ARG A 47 25.54 26.42 -3.22
N GLN A 48 26.14 27.59 -3.39
CA GLN A 48 25.41 28.87 -3.34
C GLN A 48 24.42 28.99 -4.50
N ASP A 49 24.81 28.60 -5.72
CA ASP A 49 23.93 28.60 -6.89
C ASP A 49 22.73 27.66 -6.69
N LEU A 50 22.96 26.46 -6.15
CA LEU A 50 21.89 25.51 -5.82
C LEU A 50 20.97 26.00 -4.71
N LEU A 51 21.50 26.74 -3.72
CA LEU A 51 20.68 27.35 -2.67
C LEU A 51 19.88 28.57 -3.17
N ALA A 52 20.41 29.28 -4.16
CA ALA A 52 19.73 30.39 -4.82
C ALA A 52 18.72 29.91 -5.88
N TRP A 53 18.80 28.64 -6.28
CA TRP A 53 17.87 28.05 -7.24
C TRP A 53 16.47 27.96 -6.62
N ASP A 54 15.63 28.92 -6.97
CA ASP A 54 14.21 28.85 -6.67
C ASP A 54 13.54 27.87 -7.66
N VAL A 55 12.84 26.87 -7.13
CA VAL A 55 12.13 25.90 -7.95
C VAL A 55 10.82 26.56 -8.37
N PRO A 56 10.59 26.81 -9.69
CA PRO A 56 9.34 27.42 -10.13
C PRO A 56 8.14 26.62 -9.60
N PRO A 57 7.05 27.30 -9.19
CA PRO A 57 5.86 26.63 -8.74
C PRO A 57 5.32 25.78 -9.89
N HIS A 58 5.52 24.47 -9.78
CA HIS A 58 4.96 23.49 -10.69
C HIS A 58 3.91 22.69 -9.93
N GLU A 59 2.82 22.36 -10.60
CA GLU A 59 1.89 21.38 -10.08
C GLU A 59 2.64 20.07 -9.82
N SER A 60 2.46 19.46 -8.65
CA SER A 60 3.14 18.22 -8.31
C SER A 60 2.74 17.14 -9.31
N VAL A 61 3.65 16.79 -10.23
CA VAL A 61 3.47 15.66 -11.16
C VAL A 61 3.30 14.36 -10.37
N TRP A 62 3.86 14.32 -9.16
CA TRP A 62 3.61 13.29 -8.16
C TRP A 62 2.18 13.39 -7.62
N LYS A 63 1.22 12.88 -8.39
CA LYS A 63 -0.08 12.48 -7.85
C LYS A 63 0.20 11.28 -6.94
N PRO A 64 -0.03 11.38 -5.62
CA PRO A 64 0.21 10.25 -4.75
C PRO A 64 -0.64 9.09 -5.28
N PHE A 65 0.00 7.94 -5.55
CA PHE A 65 -0.64 6.66 -5.83
C PHE A 65 -1.35 6.14 -4.57
N VAL A 66 -2.17 6.98 -3.93
CA VAL A 66 -3.20 6.48 -3.04
C VAL A 66 -4.23 5.93 -3.99
N THR A 67 -4.26 4.61 -4.16
CA THR A 67 -5.45 3.97 -4.70
C THR A 67 -6.60 4.51 -3.89
N ALA A 68 -7.50 5.27 -4.52
CA ALA A 68 -8.66 5.81 -3.85
C ALA A 68 -9.31 4.62 -3.14
N ARG A 69 -9.31 4.63 -1.80
CA ARG A 69 -9.86 3.52 -1.00
C ARG A 69 -11.27 3.33 -1.53
N THR A 70 -11.47 2.25 -2.29
CA THR A 70 -12.75 1.97 -2.93
C THR A 70 -13.74 1.86 -1.80
N GLN A 71 -14.59 2.89 -1.67
CA GLN A 71 -15.66 2.86 -0.68
C GLN A 71 -16.46 1.60 -1.01
N PRO A 72 -16.54 0.66 -0.07
CA PRO A 72 -17.02 -0.66 -0.41
C PRO A 72 -18.51 -0.53 -0.79
N VAL A 73 -18.91 -1.17 -1.88
CA VAL A 73 -20.19 -0.91 -2.61
C VAL A 73 -21.42 -1.03 -1.71
N TRP A 74 -21.36 -1.86 -0.65
CA TRP A 74 -22.39 -1.98 0.39
C TRP A 74 -22.67 -0.70 1.20
N ARG A 75 -21.81 0.32 1.14
CA ARG A 75 -22.09 1.65 1.72
C ARG A 75 -22.84 2.60 0.78
N GLN A 76 -23.00 2.23 -0.49
CA GLN A 76 -23.75 3.04 -1.47
C GLN A 76 -25.22 2.63 -1.57
N VAL A 77 -25.67 1.66 -0.77
CA VAL A 77 -27.07 1.25 -0.80
C VAL A 77 -27.90 2.31 -0.05
N PRO A 78 -28.84 2.99 -0.72
CA PRO A 78 -29.59 4.08 -0.09
C PRO A 78 -30.52 3.54 1.00
N ALA A 79 -30.70 4.31 2.09
CA ALA A 79 -31.41 3.85 3.29
C ALA A 79 -32.84 3.31 3.03
N TRP A 80 -33.49 3.74 1.94
CA TRP A 80 -34.81 3.24 1.55
C TRP A 80 -34.83 1.78 1.12
N SER A 81 -33.72 1.23 0.59
CA SER A 81 -33.67 -0.18 0.17
C SER A 81 -33.70 -1.12 1.39
N LEU A 82 -33.07 -0.72 2.49
CA LEU A 82 -33.13 -1.43 3.77
C LEU A 82 -34.56 -1.41 4.34
N ALA A 83 -35.27 -0.29 4.21
CA ALA A 83 -36.67 -0.20 4.61
C ALA A 83 -37.57 -1.14 3.78
N ALA A 84 -37.37 -1.21 2.46
CA ALA A 84 -38.13 -2.10 1.59
C ALA A 84 -37.89 -3.59 1.95
N ALA A 85 -36.63 -3.99 2.17
CA ALA A 85 -36.30 -5.35 2.59
C ALA A 85 -36.92 -5.71 3.95
N ALA A 86 -36.89 -4.79 4.91
CA ALA A 86 -37.53 -4.98 6.22
C ALA A 86 -39.04 -5.17 6.09
N THR A 87 -39.72 -4.40 5.23
CA THR A 87 -41.17 -4.54 5.01
C THR A 87 -41.54 -5.87 4.36
N LEU A 88 -40.73 -6.39 3.43
CA LEU A 88 -40.95 -7.70 2.81
C LEU A 88 -40.79 -8.84 3.81
N VAL A 89 -39.76 -8.81 4.66
CA VAL A 89 -39.55 -9.79 5.74
C VAL A 89 -40.69 -9.74 6.76
N PHE A 90 -41.16 -8.54 7.11
CA PHE A 90 -42.28 -8.38 8.04
C PHE A 90 -43.59 -8.89 7.44
N ALA A 91 -43.89 -8.57 6.18
CA ALA A 91 -45.10 -9.03 5.50
C ALA A 91 -45.13 -10.56 5.32
N THR A 92 -44.01 -11.17 4.94
CA THR A 92 -43.88 -12.63 4.82
C THR A 92 -43.94 -13.32 6.18
N GLY A 93 -43.31 -12.76 7.21
CA GLY A 93 -43.37 -13.27 8.59
C GLY A 93 -44.79 -13.22 9.19
N VAL A 94 -45.53 -12.14 8.98
CA VAL A 94 -46.92 -12.01 9.47
C VAL A 94 -47.85 -12.99 8.75
N ALA A 95 -47.71 -13.16 7.44
CA ALA A 95 -48.51 -14.13 6.68
C ALA A 95 -48.21 -15.58 7.10
N GLY A 96 -46.93 -15.93 7.30
CA GLY A 96 -46.52 -17.25 7.78
C GLY A 96 -46.97 -17.55 9.21
N GLY A 97 -46.92 -16.56 10.10
CA GLY A 97 -47.36 -16.69 11.49
C GLY A 97 -48.86 -16.92 11.65
N PHE A 98 -49.69 -16.24 10.84
CA PHE A 98 -51.15 -16.45 10.86
C PHE A 98 -51.55 -17.82 10.28
N ALA A 99 -50.92 -18.27 9.20
CA ALA A 99 -51.16 -19.60 8.63
C ALA A 99 -50.71 -20.72 9.58
N GLY A 100 -49.55 -20.57 10.22
CA GLY A 100 -49.07 -21.52 11.22
C GLY A 100 -49.97 -21.62 12.46
N ARG A 101 -50.52 -20.49 12.92
CA ARG A 101 -51.42 -20.46 14.08
C ARG A 101 -52.80 -21.06 13.79
N ALA A 102 -53.33 -20.87 12.58
CA ALA A 102 -54.61 -21.47 12.15
C ALA A 102 -54.52 -23.02 12.00
N LEU A 103 -53.37 -23.53 11.54
CA LEU A 103 -53.10 -24.97 11.50
C LEU A 103 -52.86 -25.55 12.91
N ALA A 104 -52.19 -24.81 13.80
CA ALA A 104 -51.94 -25.25 15.18
C ALA A 104 -53.24 -25.37 16.01
N THR A 105 -54.24 -24.51 15.79
CA THR A 105 -55.54 -24.64 16.50
C THR A 105 -56.40 -25.80 16.02
N ARG A 106 -56.07 -26.45 14.89
CA ARG A 106 -56.83 -27.60 14.35
C ARG A 106 -56.24 -28.96 14.74
N MET A 107 -55.08 -29.00 15.40
CA MET A 107 -54.36 -30.24 15.74
C MET A 107 -54.12 -30.47 17.23
N ILE A 108 -54.77 -29.73 18.13
CA ILE A 108 -54.78 -30.08 19.57
C ILE A 108 -55.99 -31.00 19.84
N ALA A 109 -55.88 -32.23 19.33
CA ALA A 109 -56.34 -33.39 20.08
C ALA A 109 -55.20 -33.75 21.06
N PRO A 110 -55.46 -34.21 22.29
CA PRO A 110 -54.38 -34.56 23.21
C PRO A 110 -53.89 -35.99 22.93
N PRO A 111 -52.61 -36.22 22.62
CA PRO A 111 -52.01 -37.50 22.89
C PRO A 111 -50.94 -37.39 23.99
N GLN A 112 -51.04 -38.41 24.83
CA GLN A 112 -50.16 -38.89 25.87
C GLN A 112 -48.66 -38.73 25.61
N ALA A 113 -47.98 -38.29 26.67
CA ALA A 113 -46.67 -38.73 27.15
C ALA A 113 -45.64 -39.24 26.12
N ALA A 114 -44.71 -38.36 25.76
CA ALA A 114 -43.29 -38.71 25.60
C ALA A 114 -42.44 -37.45 25.80
N SER A 115 -41.52 -37.53 26.76
CA SER A 115 -40.54 -36.49 27.11
C SER A 115 -39.58 -36.20 25.97
N ALA A 116 -39.49 -34.93 25.58
CA ALA A 116 -38.28 -34.30 25.05
C ALA A 116 -38.43 -32.78 25.20
N GLU A 117 -37.83 -32.24 26.26
CA GLU A 117 -37.81 -30.82 26.57
C GLU A 117 -36.78 -30.12 25.66
N ILE A 118 -37.26 -29.33 24.69
CA ILE A 118 -36.44 -28.36 23.96
C ILE A 118 -37.14 -27.01 24.07
N ALA A 119 -36.52 -26.12 24.84
CA ALA A 119 -37.00 -24.77 25.10
C ALA A 119 -36.95 -23.87 23.84
N PRO A 120 -37.91 -22.94 23.66
CA PRO A 120 -37.92 -22.02 22.53
C PRO A 120 -36.81 -20.96 22.68
N VAL A 121 -36.00 -20.80 21.61
CA VAL A 121 -34.99 -19.74 21.50
C VAL A 121 -35.71 -18.41 21.24
N GLN A 122 -35.66 -17.49 22.22
CA GLN A 122 -36.24 -16.15 22.09
C GLN A 122 -35.45 -15.33 21.07
N ALA A 123 -36.17 -14.69 20.13
CA ALA A 123 -35.62 -13.73 19.20
C ALA A 123 -35.11 -12.49 19.96
N VAL A 124 -33.79 -12.28 19.93
CA VAL A 124 -33.14 -11.12 20.53
C VAL A 124 -33.44 -9.89 19.68
N SER A 125 -34.24 -8.97 20.24
CA SER A 125 -34.61 -7.69 19.65
C SER A 125 -33.42 -6.72 19.67
N ALA A 126 -33.04 -6.17 18.52
CA ALA A 126 -31.84 -5.36 18.32
C ALA A 126 -31.89 -3.93 18.92
N ASN A 127 -32.87 -3.61 19.77
CA ASN A 127 -33.04 -2.29 20.40
C ASN A 127 -32.90 -2.28 21.93
N ALA A 128 -32.34 -3.31 22.54
CA ALA A 128 -32.19 -3.40 23.99
C ALA A 128 -30.70 -3.48 24.42
N VAL A 129 -29.89 -2.47 24.10
CA VAL A 129 -28.69 -2.20 24.90
C VAL A 129 -29.15 -1.43 26.13
N SER A 130 -29.71 -2.15 27.11
CA SER A 130 -30.08 -1.52 28.38
C SER A 130 -28.80 -1.14 29.15
N PRO A 131 -28.82 -0.08 29.97
CA PRO A 131 -27.69 0.29 30.81
C PRO A 131 -27.25 -0.83 31.77
N GLU A 132 -28.09 -1.86 32.00
CA GLU A 132 -27.69 -3.03 32.78
C GLU A 132 -26.71 -3.94 32.02
N THR A 133 -26.82 -4.02 30.69
CA THR A 133 -25.89 -4.82 29.87
C THR A 133 -24.49 -4.22 29.85
N VAL A 134 -24.38 -2.89 29.87
CA VAL A 134 -23.11 -2.17 29.98
C VAL A 134 -22.48 -2.40 31.35
N ARG A 135 -23.25 -2.30 32.44
CA ARG A 135 -22.74 -2.60 33.79
C ARG A 135 -22.29 -4.06 33.95
N ALA A 136 -23.03 -5.00 33.35
CA ALA A 136 -22.66 -6.41 33.33
C ALA A 136 -21.38 -6.68 32.53
N LEU A 137 -21.15 -5.93 31.45
CA LEU A 137 -19.90 -5.96 30.68
C LEU A 137 -18.73 -5.38 31.48
N GLU A 138 -18.91 -4.24 32.16
CA GLU A 138 -17.90 -3.65 33.05
C GLU A 138 -17.50 -4.61 34.19
N THR A 139 -18.47 -5.31 34.78
CA THR A 139 -18.17 -6.32 35.82
C THR A 139 -17.39 -7.50 35.26
N ARG A 140 -17.74 -7.98 34.04
CA ARG A 140 -16.97 -9.04 33.37
C ARG A 140 -15.56 -8.59 33.00
N LEU A 141 -15.38 -7.34 32.61
CA LEU A 141 -14.06 -6.77 32.31
C LEU A 141 -13.19 -6.68 33.57
N ALA A 142 -13.75 -6.21 34.69
CA ALA A 142 -13.03 -6.17 35.97
C ALA A 142 -12.66 -7.57 36.49
N GLU A 143 -13.52 -8.58 36.26
CA GLU A 143 -13.23 -9.98 36.59
C GLU A 143 -12.11 -10.56 35.69
N LEU A 144 -12.13 -10.20 34.40
CA LEU A 144 -11.08 -10.58 33.45
C LEU A 144 -9.74 -9.92 33.78
N GLU A 145 -9.73 -8.67 34.24
CA GLU A 145 -8.51 -7.99 34.70
C GLU A 145 -7.97 -8.60 36.00
N ARG A 146 -8.83 -8.97 36.96
CA ARG A 146 -8.37 -9.69 38.16
C ARG A 146 -7.81 -11.07 37.82
N SER A 147 -8.48 -11.81 36.94
CA SER A 147 -8.01 -13.15 36.54
C SER A 147 -6.76 -13.10 35.65
N SER A 148 -6.59 -12.07 34.82
CA SER A 148 -5.36 -11.86 34.03
C SER A 148 -4.20 -11.42 34.93
N SER A 149 -4.43 -10.53 35.90
CA SER A 149 -3.41 -10.10 36.85
C SER A 149 -2.95 -11.28 37.74
N VAL A 150 -3.84 -12.19 38.13
CA VAL A 150 -3.49 -13.42 38.86
C VAL A 150 -2.74 -14.43 37.97
N ARG A 151 -3.08 -14.55 36.67
CA ARG A 151 -2.32 -15.38 35.73
C ARG A 151 -0.92 -14.84 35.44
N THR A 152 -0.73 -13.52 35.45
CA THR A 152 0.59 -12.92 35.20
C THR A 152 1.58 -13.21 36.34
N VAL A 153 1.08 -13.36 37.57
CA VAL A 153 1.87 -13.73 38.75
C VAL A 153 2.02 -15.26 38.91
N ALA A 154 1.03 -16.05 38.48
CA ALA A 154 1.12 -17.52 38.55
C ALA A 154 1.99 -18.13 37.43
N ASN A 155 2.14 -17.45 36.29
CA ASN A 155 2.91 -17.94 35.15
C ASN A 155 4.39 -17.49 35.14
N THR A 156 4.83 -16.74 36.15
CA THR A 156 6.23 -16.34 36.36
C THR A 156 7.07 -17.37 37.13
N SER A 157 6.47 -18.51 37.51
CA SER A 157 7.16 -19.62 38.18
C SER A 157 7.58 -20.76 37.24
N GLY A 158 7.57 -20.54 35.92
CA GLY A 158 8.32 -21.37 34.99
C GLY A 158 9.82 -21.09 35.09
N PRO A 159 10.72 -21.99 34.62
CA PRO A 159 12.16 -21.79 34.72
C PRO A 159 12.50 -20.40 34.15
N ALA A 160 13.24 -19.61 34.92
CA ALA A 160 13.62 -18.23 34.57
C ALA A 160 14.09 -18.20 33.12
N VAL A 161 13.21 -17.72 32.23
CA VAL A 161 13.56 -17.53 30.83
C VAL A 161 14.56 -16.39 30.87
N SER A 162 15.84 -16.74 30.73
CA SER A 162 16.92 -15.77 30.78
C SER A 162 16.69 -14.73 29.68
N ASP A 163 17.05 -13.49 29.97
CA ASP A 163 16.94 -12.38 29.00
C ASP A 163 17.70 -12.71 27.69
N ALA A 164 18.77 -13.51 27.80
CA ALA A 164 19.50 -14.08 26.67
C ALA A 164 18.67 -15.05 25.80
N ALA A 165 17.75 -15.81 26.39
CA ALA A 165 16.84 -16.68 25.62
C ALA A 165 15.74 -15.87 24.90
N LEU A 166 15.32 -14.73 25.48
CA LEU A 166 14.38 -13.82 24.84
C LEU A 166 15.02 -13.09 23.66
N SER A 167 16.24 -12.54 23.83
CA SER A 167 16.94 -11.88 22.73
C SER A 167 17.22 -12.83 21.56
N ALA A 168 17.69 -14.06 21.84
CA ALA A 168 17.89 -15.09 20.82
C ALA A 168 16.59 -15.43 20.07
N ARG A 169 15.45 -15.43 20.77
CA ARG A 169 14.14 -15.66 20.16
C ARG A 169 13.68 -14.48 19.30
N VAL A 170 13.91 -13.25 19.74
CA VAL A 170 13.58 -12.04 18.97
C VAL A 170 14.44 -11.97 17.71
N GLU A 171 15.74 -12.21 17.79
CA GLU A 171 16.62 -12.27 16.63
C GLU A 171 16.20 -13.37 15.64
N GLY A 172 15.76 -14.52 16.14
CA GLY A 172 15.17 -15.58 15.33
C GLY A 172 13.92 -15.13 14.57
N LEU A 173 13.01 -14.42 15.24
CA LEU A 173 11.80 -13.87 14.63
C LEU A 173 12.11 -12.77 13.61
N ILE A 174 13.09 -11.90 13.88
CA ILE A 174 13.53 -10.86 12.95
C ILE A 174 14.08 -11.50 11.68
N ARG A 175 15.03 -12.43 11.81
CA ARG A 175 15.64 -13.12 10.65
C ARG A 175 14.60 -13.87 9.80
N ASP A 176 13.63 -14.51 10.45
CA ASP A 176 12.52 -15.19 9.78
C ASP A 176 11.57 -14.20 9.10
N SER A 177 11.30 -13.04 9.72
CA SER A 177 10.51 -11.96 9.13
C SER A 177 11.20 -11.31 7.92
N GLU A 178 12.50 -11.04 8.02
CA GLU A 178 13.32 -10.50 6.93
C GLU A 178 13.38 -11.48 5.77
N GLY A 179 13.51 -12.78 6.04
CA GLY A 179 13.45 -13.83 5.02
C GLY A 179 12.12 -13.81 4.24
N ARG A 180 11.00 -13.68 4.94
CA ARG A 180 9.67 -13.57 4.31
C ARG A 180 9.52 -12.29 3.49
N VAL A 181 9.97 -11.15 4.02
CA VAL A 181 9.89 -9.86 3.34
C VAL A 181 10.77 -9.87 2.09
N ASN A 182 11.99 -10.36 2.18
CA ASN A 182 12.93 -10.40 1.06
C ASN A 182 12.45 -11.34 -0.06
N LYS A 183 11.83 -12.47 0.30
CA LYS A 183 11.21 -13.38 -0.67
C LYS A 183 10.01 -12.73 -1.38
N LYS A 184 9.17 -11.97 -0.66
CA LYS A 184 8.03 -11.27 -1.26
C LYS A 184 8.49 -10.11 -2.14
N LEU A 185 9.49 -9.36 -1.70
CA LEU A 185 10.06 -8.25 -2.45
C LEU A 185 10.72 -8.73 -3.76
N SER A 186 11.53 -9.79 -3.70
CA SER A 186 12.15 -10.35 -4.91
C SER A 186 11.11 -10.88 -5.91
N GLN A 187 10.02 -11.51 -5.43
CA GLN A 187 8.89 -11.90 -6.29
C GLN A 187 8.23 -10.68 -6.95
N GLN A 188 7.93 -9.64 -6.19
CA GLN A 188 7.34 -8.41 -6.74
C GLN A 188 8.25 -7.71 -7.76
N ILE A 189 9.55 -7.65 -7.51
CA ILE A 189 10.51 -7.07 -8.46
C ILE A 189 10.52 -7.87 -9.77
N TRP A 190 10.50 -9.20 -9.70
CA TRP A 190 10.44 -10.04 -10.89
C TRP A 190 9.17 -9.82 -11.73
N ASP A 191 8.03 -9.64 -11.08
CA ASP A 191 6.76 -9.36 -11.76
C ASP A 191 6.79 -7.99 -12.45
N ILE A 192 7.34 -6.96 -11.79
CA ILE A 192 7.48 -5.60 -12.37
C ILE A 192 8.42 -5.62 -13.57
N VAL A 193 9.56 -6.30 -13.48
CA VAL A 193 10.52 -6.40 -14.60
C VAL A 193 9.91 -7.14 -15.79
N ARG A 194 9.12 -8.20 -15.53
CA ARG A 194 8.40 -8.93 -16.58
C ARG A 194 7.38 -8.03 -17.28
N GLU A 195 6.60 -7.26 -16.51
CA GLU A 195 5.61 -6.33 -17.05
C GLU A 195 6.25 -5.24 -17.91
N LEU A 196 7.32 -4.60 -17.42
CA LEU A 196 8.03 -3.56 -18.17
C LEU A 196 8.63 -4.09 -19.49
N ASN A 197 9.17 -5.31 -19.48
CA ASN A 197 9.68 -5.94 -20.71
C ASN A 197 8.55 -6.26 -21.69
N SER A 198 7.38 -6.64 -21.21
CA SER A 198 6.19 -6.86 -22.05
C SER A 198 5.69 -5.56 -22.67
N GLN A 199 5.64 -4.47 -21.91
CA GLN A 199 5.26 -3.16 -22.46
C GLN A 199 6.26 -2.68 -23.50
N ARG A 200 7.56 -2.81 -23.23
CA ARG A 200 8.61 -2.40 -24.16
C ARG A 200 8.56 -3.17 -25.48
N SER A 201 8.17 -4.45 -25.47
CA SER A 201 8.03 -5.23 -26.71
C SER A 201 6.82 -4.80 -27.53
N LEU A 202 5.69 -4.49 -26.87
CA LEU A 202 4.51 -3.93 -27.52
C LEU A 202 4.78 -2.54 -28.11
N ASP A 203 5.50 -1.69 -27.39
CA ASP A 203 5.89 -0.36 -27.86
C ASP A 203 6.80 -0.46 -29.09
N ARG A 204 7.77 -1.38 -29.08
CA ARG A 204 8.63 -1.64 -30.25
C ARG A 204 7.82 -2.11 -31.45
N ALA A 205 6.92 -3.07 -31.27
CA ALA A 205 6.06 -3.55 -32.35
C ALA A 205 5.18 -2.42 -32.92
N THR A 206 4.63 -1.56 -32.05
CA THR A 206 3.82 -0.41 -32.45
C THR A 206 4.65 0.62 -33.24
N PHE A 207 5.90 0.87 -32.81
CA PHE A 207 6.79 1.79 -33.50
C PHE A 207 7.21 1.26 -34.88
N GLU A 208 7.54 -0.03 -34.98
CA GLU A 208 7.85 -0.69 -36.26
C GLU A 208 6.67 -0.65 -37.22
N GLN A 209 5.44 -0.87 -36.73
CA GLN A 209 4.23 -0.75 -37.55
C GLN A 209 4.07 0.68 -38.10
N LYS A 210 4.19 1.71 -37.24
CA LYS A 210 4.08 3.10 -37.66
C LYS A 210 5.16 3.50 -38.67
N LEU A 211 6.40 3.03 -38.49
CA LEU A 211 7.47 3.25 -39.46
C LEU A 211 7.13 2.64 -40.82
N ASN A 212 6.64 1.40 -40.85
CA ASN A 212 6.24 0.74 -42.10
C ASN A 212 5.08 1.47 -42.80
N GLU A 213 4.09 1.95 -42.05
CA GLU A 213 2.98 2.76 -42.57
C GLU A 213 3.48 4.08 -43.17
N THR A 214 4.37 4.80 -42.47
CA THR A 214 4.95 6.06 -42.99
C THR A 214 5.80 5.82 -44.24
N GLN A 215 6.58 4.73 -44.30
CA GLN A 215 7.35 4.37 -45.48
C GLN A 215 6.45 4.06 -46.69
N ALA A 216 5.36 3.33 -46.46
CA ALA A 216 4.37 3.05 -47.51
C ALA A 216 3.70 4.34 -48.02
N GLN A 217 3.39 5.27 -47.12
CA GLN A 217 2.81 6.57 -47.47
C GLN A 217 3.78 7.44 -48.29
N ILE A 218 5.07 7.47 -47.92
CA ILE A 218 6.12 8.18 -48.65
C ILE A 218 6.30 7.57 -50.05
N ASN A 219 6.42 6.25 -50.14
CA ASN A 219 6.55 5.56 -51.43
C ASN A 219 5.34 5.82 -52.34
N GLY A 220 4.12 5.79 -51.78
CA GLY A 220 2.89 6.10 -52.51
C GLY A 220 2.77 7.58 -52.93
N ALA A 221 3.31 8.51 -52.15
CA ALA A 221 3.39 9.92 -52.52
C ALA A 221 4.41 10.14 -53.67
N MET A 222 5.58 9.50 -53.59
CA MET A 222 6.62 9.58 -54.61
C MET A 222 6.12 9.04 -55.96
N LEU A 223 5.42 7.90 -55.96
CA LEU A 223 4.81 7.34 -57.17
C LEU A 223 3.75 8.28 -57.79
N ARG A 224 2.96 8.99 -56.96
CA ARG A 224 1.98 9.98 -57.45
C ARG A 224 2.67 11.16 -58.13
N VAL A 225 3.73 11.71 -57.53
CA VAL A 225 4.51 12.81 -58.12
C VAL A 225 5.12 12.38 -59.46
N MET A 226 5.72 11.19 -59.55
CA MET A 226 6.28 10.67 -60.80
C MET A 226 5.24 10.46 -61.90
N ASN A 227 3.99 10.11 -61.55
CA ASN A 227 2.94 9.94 -62.55
C ASN A 227 2.41 11.29 -63.07
N THR A 228 2.35 12.32 -62.21
CA THR A 228 1.90 13.66 -62.62
C THR A 228 2.88 14.36 -63.56
N THR A 229 4.19 14.14 -63.42
CA THR A 229 5.20 14.78 -64.28
C THR A 229 5.32 14.16 -65.67
N ARG A 230 4.75 12.97 -65.89
CA ARG A 230 4.84 12.24 -67.18
C ARG A 230 3.74 12.63 -68.20
N SER A 231 2.83 13.54 -67.87
CA SER A 231 1.58 13.76 -68.63
C SER A 231 1.43 15.01 -69.54
N PRO A 232 2.46 15.76 -69.99
CA PRO A 232 2.23 16.84 -70.98
C PRO A 232 3.02 16.65 -72.28
N GLU A 233 2.64 15.72 -73.17
CA GLU A 233 3.24 15.71 -74.54
C GLU A 233 2.41 15.02 -75.65
N LYS A 234 1.09 14.88 -75.49
CA LYS A 234 0.22 14.33 -76.55
C LYS A 234 -1.05 15.16 -76.76
N GLU A 235 -0.87 16.41 -77.15
CA GLU A 235 -1.94 17.19 -77.79
C GLU A 235 -1.29 18.26 -78.68
N GLN A 236 -0.84 17.84 -79.87
CA GLN A 236 -0.59 18.67 -81.04
C GLN A 236 -0.64 17.79 -82.29
#